data_AF-A0AB39HQY9-F1
#
_entry.id   AF-A0AB39HQY9-F1
#
_cell.length_a   1.000
_cell.length_b   1.000
_cell.length_c   1.000
_cell.angle_alpha   90.00
_cell.angle_beta   90.00
_cell.angle_gamma   90.00
#
_symmetry.space_group_name_H-M   'P 1'
#
loop_
_entity.id
_entity.type
_entity.pdbx_description
1 polymer ?
#
loop_
_entity_poly.entity_id
_entity_poly.type
_entity_poly.pdbx_seq_one_letter_code
_entity_poly.pdbx_strand_id
1 'polypeptide(L)'
;MDYNQYQQVMNDTKWEEIRLAMYDYPNNHQWRTKDMETGYACPWEGEWYYHFKSGGYKNIEWLEIRSETEEIRDDIIKILSTIHVPGEVFNDVIKVYGYVEISKPLGYL
;
A
#
# COMPACT_ATOMS: atom_id res chain seq x y z
N MET A 1 19.83 -3.62 -6.88
CA MET A 1 18.79 -4.01 -7.86
C MET A 1 18.98 -3.17 -9.11
N ASP A 2 18.67 -3.71 -10.30
CA ASP A 2 18.73 -2.93 -11.54
C ASP A 2 17.42 -2.13 -11.67
N TYR A 3 17.46 -0.86 -11.26
CA TYR A 3 16.28 0.02 -11.24
C TYR A 3 15.67 0.26 -12.61
N ASN A 4 16.40 -0.03 -13.70
CA ASN A 4 15.90 0.15 -15.07
C ASN A 4 14.77 -0.81 -15.45
N GLN A 5 14.44 -1.79 -14.59
CA GLN A 5 13.37 -2.75 -14.84
C GLN A 5 12.06 -2.40 -14.11
N TYR A 6 12.06 -1.36 -13.27
CA TYR A 6 10.89 -0.96 -12.50
C TYR A 6 10.39 0.43 -12.91
N GLN A 7 9.08 0.60 -12.91
CA GLN A 7 8.43 1.88 -13.11
C GLN A 7 7.64 2.28 -11.88
N GLN A 8 7.68 3.57 -11.54
CA GLN A 8 6.85 4.15 -10.49
C GLN A 8 5.41 4.26 -10.99
N VAL A 9 4.46 3.71 -10.24
CA VAL A 9 3.03 3.67 -10.60
C VAL A 9 2.15 4.46 -9.64
N MET A 10 2.78 5.10 -8.65
CA MET A 10 2.11 5.80 -7.56
C MET A 10 2.77 7.14 -7.27
N ASN A 11 2.00 8.11 -6.76
CA ASN A 11 2.47 9.46 -6.43
C ASN A 11 2.20 9.82 -4.97
N ASP A 12 2.83 10.88 -4.46
CA ASP A 12 2.67 11.25 -3.04
C ASP A 12 1.22 11.60 -2.66
N THR A 13 0.43 12.09 -3.62
CA THR A 13 -0.98 12.45 -3.39
C THR A 13 -1.82 11.23 -3.03
N LYS A 14 -1.80 10.15 -3.84
CA LYS A 14 -2.65 9.00 -3.49
C LYS A 14 -2.11 8.23 -2.28
N TRP A 15 -0.80 8.32 -1.97
CA TRP A 15 -0.26 7.77 -0.73
C TRP A 15 -0.81 8.51 0.48
N GLU A 16 -0.92 9.83 0.39
CA GLU A 16 -1.54 10.64 1.43
C GLU A 16 -3.05 10.36 1.54
N GLU A 17 -3.76 10.17 0.42
CA GLU A 17 -5.17 9.77 0.41
C GLU A 17 -5.39 8.42 1.11
N ILE A 18 -4.54 7.41 0.83
CA ILE A 18 -4.57 6.13 1.54
C ILE A 18 -4.32 6.36 3.03
N ARG A 19 -3.28 7.10 3.39
CA ARG A 19 -2.92 7.36 4.80
C ARG A 19 -4.09 7.98 5.56
N LEU A 20 -4.72 9.01 5.00
CA LEU A 20 -5.84 9.70 5.63
C LEU A 20 -7.06 8.78 5.75
N ALA A 21 -7.39 8.05 4.68
CA ALA A 21 -8.54 7.15 4.71
C ALA A 21 -8.37 6.00 5.71
N MET A 22 -7.16 5.45 5.84
CA MET A 22 -6.84 4.41 6.81
C MET A 22 -6.79 4.95 8.24
N TYR A 23 -6.27 6.18 8.43
CA TYR A 23 -6.28 6.84 9.73
C TYR A 23 -7.70 7.13 10.24
N ASP A 24 -8.61 7.54 9.34
CA ASP A 24 -10.01 7.82 9.67
C ASP A 24 -10.86 6.54 9.78
N TYR A 25 -10.33 5.39 9.37
CA TYR A 25 -11.05 4.12 9.40
C TYR A 25 -11.08 3.53 10.82
N PRO A 26 -12.27 3.31 11.41
CA PRO A 26 -12.41 3.05 12.84
C PRO A 26 -12.02 1.64 13.29
N ASN A 27 -11.95 0.67 12.37
CA ASN A 27 -11.68 -0.72 12.72
C ASN A 27 -10.19 -1.05 12.62
N ASN A 28 -9.73 -2.01 13.42
CA ASN A 28 -8.33 -2.43 13.42
C ASN A 28 -7.92 -3.03 12.08
N HIS A 29 -6.82 -2.51 11.56
CA HIS A 29 -6.15 -2.98 10.37
C HIS A 29 -4.67 -2.64 10.51
N GLN A 30 -3.83 -3.44 9.87
CA GLN A 30 -2.39 -3.29 9.98
C GLN A 30 -1.77 -3.21 8.61
N TRP A 31 -0.65 -2.51 8.53
CA TRP A 31 0.07 -2.32 7.30
C TRP A 31 1.54 -2.68 7.46
N ARG A 32 2.17 -2.91 6.32
CA ARG A 32 3.62 -2.90 6.20
C ARG A 32 4.00 -2.42 4.81
N THR A 33 5.17 -1.80 4.70
CA THR A 33 5.75 -1.39 3.43
C THR A 33 7.04 -2.13 3.20
N LYS A 34 7.40 -2.31 1.93
CA LYS A 34 8.75 -2.69 1.53
C LYS A 34 9.40 -1.53 0.81
N ASP A 35 10.63 -1.23 1.21
CA ASP A 35 11.46 -0.23 0.58
C ASP A 35 12.21 -0.84 -0.61
N MET A 36 12.10 -0.21 -1.77
CA MET A 36 12.72 -0.67 -3.01
C MET A 36 14.25 -0.56 -2.98
N GLU A 37 14.80 0.44 -2.30
CA GLU A 37 16.25 0.71 -2.35
C GLU A 37 17.04 -0.25 -1.47
N THR A 38 16.54 -0.48 -0.27
CA THR A 38 17.14 -1.33 0.77
C THR A 38 16.63 -2.76 0.70
N GLY A 39 15.47 -2.99 0.07
CA GLY A 39 14.75 -4.26 0.09
C GLY A 39 14.13 -4.60 1.45
N TYR A 40 14.19 -3.69 2.42
CA TYR A 40 13.69 -3.90 3.77
C TYR A 40 12.15 -3.84 3.79
N ALA A 41 11.52 -4.87 4.36
CA ALA A 41 10.11 -4.84 4.70
C ALA A 41 9.94 -4.57 6.19
N CYS A 42 9.18 -3.53 6.55
CA CYS A 42 8.94 -3.23 7.95
C CYS A 42 8.02 -4.31 8.59
N PRO A 43 8.05 -4.45 9.93
CA PRO A 43 7.05 -5.23 10.64
C PRO A 43 5.64 -4.70 10.38
N TRP A 44 4.64 -5.51 10.72
CA TRP A 44 3.25 -5.08 10.68
C TRP A 44 2.98 -4.03 11.76
N GLU A 45 2.46 -2.89 11.35
CA GLU A 45 2.17 -1.73 12.19
C GLU A 45 0.67 -1.38 12.11
N GLY A 46 0.11 -0.85 13.20
CA GLY A 46 -1.28 -0.36 13.24
C GLY A 46 -1.39 1.17 13.19
N GLU A 47 -0.26 1.88 13.26
CA GLU A 47 -0.25 3.33 13.41
C GLU A 47 -0.07 4.01 12.05
N TRP A 48 -1.11 4.68 11.57
CA TRP A 48 -1.16 5.30 10.24
C TRP A 48 -0.79 6.78 10.23
N TYR A 49 -0.89 7.49 11.36
CA TYR A 49 -0.73 8.94 11.35
C TYR A 49 0.75 9.35 11.18
N TYR A 50 1.63 8.77 11.99
CA TYR A 50 3.06 9.12 12.02
C TYR A 50 3.97 8.10 11.35
N HIS A 51 3.78 6.80 11.61
CA HIS A 51 4.73 5.78 11.15
C HIS A 51 4.65 5.56 9.64
N PHE A 52 3.46 5.59 9.05
CA PHE A 52 3.28 5.39 7.60
C PHE A 52 3.95 6.47 6.75
N LYS A 53 3.98 7.72 7.24
CA LYS A 53 4.60 8.87 6.56
C LYS A 53 6.10 9.00 6.83
N SER A 54 6.61 8.32 7.85
CA SER A 54 7.99 8.45 8.29
C SER A 54 8.96 7.95 7.20
N GLY A 55 9.88 8.81 6.76
CA GLY A 55 10.80 8.50 5.66
C GLY A 55 10.25 8.82 4.25
N GLY A 56 8.99 9.25 4.14
CA GLY A 56 8.34 9.61 2.88
C GLY A 56 7.90 8.39 2.06
N TYR A 57 7.24 8.66 0.92
CA TYR A 57 6.62 7.59 0.10
C TYR A 57 7.46 7.17 -1.12
N LYS A 58 8.51 7.94 -1.40
CA LYS A 58 9.26 7.85 -2.66
C LYS A 58 9.81 6.46 -2.95
N ASN A 59 10.22 5.73 -1.93
CA ASN A 59 10.93 4.45 -2.09
C ASN A 59 10.04 3.24 -1.78
N ILE A 60 8.75 3.43 -1.53
CA ILE A 60 7.83 2.33 -1.22
C ILE A 60 7.66 1.47 -2.49
N GLU A 61 8.20 0.25 -2.49
CA GLU A 61 7.99 -0.73 -3.55
C GLU A 61 6.53 -1.17 -3.55
N TRP A 62 6.01 -1.53 -2.38
CA TRP A 62 4.62 -1.89 -2.16
C TRP A 62 4.19 -1.62 -0.72
N LEU A 63 2.89 -1.44 -0.55
CA LEU A 63 2.16 -1.42 0.70
C LEU A 63 1.28 -2.67 0.77
N GLU A 64 1.32 -3.37 1.90
CA GLU A 64 0.39 -4.45 2.20
C GLU A 64 -0.47 -4.05 3.40
N ILE A 65 -1.78 -4.27 3.29
CA ILE A 65 -2.77 -4.00 4.33
C ILE A 65 -3.45 -5.31 4.69
N ARG A 66 -3.38 -5.70 5.96
CA ARG A 66 -4.09 -6.86 6.49
C ARG A 66 -5.27 -6.43 7.35
N SER A 67 -6.33 -7.22 7.26
CA SER A 67 -7.60 -7.02 7.96
C SER A 67 -7.89 -8.22 8.85
N GLU A 68 -8.54 -8.02 9.99
CA GLU A 68 -8.90 -9.11 10.91
C GLU A 68 -10.14 -9.89 10.43
N THR A 69 -11.04 -9.23 9.68
CA THR A 69 -12.29 -9.81 9.20
C THR A 69 -12.52 -9.51 7.72
N GLU A 70 -13.38 -10.30 7.08
CA GLU A 70 -13.75 -10.07 5.67
C GLU A 70 -14.52 -8.76 5.49
N GLU A 71 -15.36 -8.37 6.45
CA GLU A 71 -16.09 -7.09 6.40
C GLU A 71 -15.12 -5.90 6.37
N ILE A 72 -14.08 -5.93 7.22
CA ILE A 72 -13.04 -4.89 7.23
C ILE A 72 -12.28 -4.88 5.90
N ARG A 73 -11.94 -6.07 5.38
CA ARG A 73 -11.24 -6.21 4.10
C ARG A 73 -12.05 -5.58 2.98
N ASP A 74 -13.35 -5.87 2.90
CA ASP A 74 -14.22 -5.38 1.83
C ASP A 74 -14.40 -3.86 1.90
N ASP A 75 -14.45 -3.28 3.09
CA ASP A 75 -14.50 -1.82 3.25
C ASP A 75 -13.18 -1.14 2.84
N ILE A 76 -12.04 -1.72 3.21
CA ILE A 76 -10.72 -1.23 2.77
C ILE A 76 -10.59 -1.34 1.25
N ILE A 77 -11.08 -2.42 0.62
CA ILE A 77 -11.10 -2.56 -0.84
C ILE A 77 -11.92 -1.42 -1.47
N LYS A 78 -13.12 -1.12 -0.96
CA LYS A 78 -13.95 -0.01 -1.49
C LYS A 78 -13.25 1.34 -1.38
N ILE A 79 -12.55 1.59 -0.26
CA ILE A 79 -11.76 2.81 -0.05
C ILE A 79 -10.65 2.90 -1.10
N LEU A 80 -9.83 1.86 -1.24
CA LEU A 80 -8.73 1.83 -2.20
C LEU A 80 -9.24 1.95 -3.65
N SER A 81 -10.37 1.34 -3.95
CA SER A 81 -11.03 1.46 -5.25
C SER A 81 -11.53 2.86 -5.56
N THR A 82 -11.98 3.59 -4.54
CA THR A 82 -12.37 5.00 -4.70
C THR A 82 -11.16 5.89 -5.02
N ILE A 83 -10.00 5.58 -4.44
CA ILE A 83 -8.73 6.28 -4.68
C ILE A 83 -8.12 5.89 -6.05
N HIS A 84 -8.54 4.76 -6.61
CA HIS A 84 -8.09 4.19 -7.88
C HIS A 84 -6.60 3.86 -7.87
N VAL A 85 -6.20 2.87 -7.09
CA VAL A 85 -4.77 2.58 -6.81
C VAL A 85 -4.30 1.32 -7.54
N PRO A 86 -3.03 1.27 -7.97
CA PRO A 86 -2.48 0.04 -8.55
C PRO A 86 -2.35 -1.02 -7.46
N GLY A 87 -3.04 -2.14 -7.59
CA GLY A 87 -3.10 -3.11 -6.50
C GLY A 87 -3.81 -4.41 -6.84
N GLU A 88 -3.64 -5.37 -5.95
CA GLU A 88 -4.20 -6.71 -6.03
C GLU A 88 -4.72 -7.14 -4.66
N VAL A 89 -5.82 -7.86 -4.64
CA VAL A 89 -6.39 -8.44 -3.43
C VAL A 89 -5.97 -9.90 -3.33
N PHE A 90 -5.34 -10.26 -2.22
CA PHE A 90 -5.08 -11.63 -1.81
C PHE A 90 -6.06 -12.02 -0.67
N ASN A 91 -6.07 -13.29 -0.29
CA ASN A 91 -7.04 -13.82 0.68
C ASN A 91 -7.05 -13.02 2.00
N ASP A 92 -5.90 -12.71 2.57
CA ASP A 92 -5.73 -12.07 3.88
C ASP A 92 -5.11 -10.66 3.81
N VAL A 93 -4.63 -10.26 2.63
CA VAL A 93 -3.86 -9.03 2.44
C VAL A 93 -4.28 -8.33 1.15
N ILE A 94 -4.39 -7.02 1.20
CA ILE A 94 -4.54 -6.16 0.03
C ILE A 94 -3.18 -5.52 -0.24
N LYS A 95 -2.68 -5.65 -1.47
CA LYS A 95 -1.38 -5.13 -1.87
C LYS A 95 -1.55 -3.96 -2.82
N VAL A 96 -0.93 -2.83 -2.49
CA VAL A 96 -0.88 -1.63 -3.32
C VAL A 96 0.57 -1.43 -3.77
N TYR A 97 0.77 -1.18 -5.05
CA TYR A 97 2.10 -1.07 -5.64
C TYR A 97 2.57 0.38 -5.70
N GLY A 98 3.79 0.64 -5.26
CA GLY A 98 4.51 1.89 -5.53
C GLY A 98 5.35 1.80 -6.79
N TYR A 99 6.00 0.65 -6.95
CA TYR A 99 6.78 0.29 -8.12
C TYR A 99 6.42 -1.11 -8.60
N VAL A 100 6.46 -1.30 -9.92
CA VAL A 100 6.24 -2.60 -10.55
C VAL A 100 7.28 -2.85 -11.63
N GLU A 101 7.59 -4.11 -11.87
CA GLU A 101 8.40 -4.50 -13.02
C GLU A 101 7.67 -4.11 -14.31
N ILE A 102 8.38 -3.52 -15.26
CA ILE A 102 7.82 -3.01 -16.52
C ILE A 102 7.12 -4.14 -17.32
N SER A 103 7.53 -5.39 -17.14
CA SER A 103 6.96 -6.56 -17.80
C SER A 103 5.71 -7.13 -17.14
N LYS A 104 5.35 -6.68 -15.93
CA LYS A 104 4.18 -7.22 -15.21
C LYS A 104 2.89 -6.49 -15.59
N PRO A 105 1.81 -7.23 -15.89
CA PRO A 105 0.48 -6.62 -16.01
C PRO A 105 0.07 -6.02 -14.66
N LEU A 106 -0.49 -4.81 -14.69
CA LEU A 106 -0.89 -4.07 -13.50
C LEU A 106 -2.41 -3.99 -13.40
N GLY A 107 -2.95 -4.54 -12.31
CA GLY A 107 -4.33 -4.32 -11.90
C GLY A 107 -4.50 -3.01 -11.15
N TYR A 108 -5.72 -2.48 -11.17
CA TYR A 108 -6.13 -1.34 -10.36
C TYR A 108 -7.33 -1.75 -9.53
N LEU A 109 -7.29 -1.35 -8.26
CA LEU A 109 -8.46 -1.36 -7.38
C LEU A 109 -9.24 -0.10 -7.64
#